data_AF-A0A315XC67-F1
#
_entry.id   AF-A0A315XC67-F1
#
_cell.length_a   1.000
_cell.length_b   1.000
_cell.length_c   1.000
_cell.angle_alpha   90.00
_cell.angle_beta   90.00
_cell.angle_gamma   90.00
#
_symmetry.space_group_name_H-M   'P 1'
#
loop_
_entity.id
_entity.type
_entity.pdbx_description
1 polymer ?
#
loop_
_entity_poly.entity_id
_entity_poly.type
_entity_poly.pdbx_seq_one_letter_code
_entity_poly.pdbx_strand_id
1 'polypeptide(L)'
;MKIKKLKWHTVSKKVNDLVPQDINPRVISDKQMSDLKKSLKRYNLVEIPAVELNGKILAGHQRIRALQLLGRGEELIDVRIPNRPLTKKESDSYLIASNALGGDWDFTKLKSFDLDLLLDVGFDQVDLSHLWDNELEVKDEDFDVEQELKKIKKPKTRPGDLIYLGPHKLLCGSSADPKNVKRLFGNNRASMIYSDPPYNINLNYSKGIGGKKDYGGNVNDKRTYDEYKNFVKDTLVVALSGAKPDCHIFYWCDQTYIGLIQDLYRELGIVNKRVCLWLKNSQNPTPKVAFNKCYEPSVYGVTGKPYIAPSIQNLNEVLNKEMTTGNNLLGEATDELDIWLVKRLSGQSYEHATSKPPKLHEKAIRRCTKPGDIILDSFSGSGSTIIAGEQLKRKVYAVELEPIFCDLTIKRYEKLTSRKVVIRHV
;
A
#
# COMPACT_ATOMS: atom_id res chain seq x y z
N MET A 1 7.29 -32.60 12.80
CA MET A 1 8.34 -33.32 12.04
C MET A 1 9.37 -32.31 11.55
N LYS A 2 10.68 -32.51 11.81
CA LYS A 2 11.73 -31.66 11.23
C LYS A 2 11.77 -31.87 9.71
N ILE A 3 11.59 -30.82 8.92
CA ILE A 3 11.71 -30.87 7.46
C ILE A 3 13.13 -31.33 7.11
N LYS A 4 13.26 -32.39 6.30
CA LYS A 4 14.57 -32.89 5.85
C LYS A 4 15.29 -31.80 5.06
N LYS A 5 16.62 -31.68 5.26
CA LYS A 5 17.48 -30.77 4.48
C LYS A 5 17.29 -31.03 2.99
N LEU A 6 17.04 -29.95 2.23
CA LEU A 6 16.81 -30.03 0.79
C LEU A 6 18.11 -30.46 0.09
N LYS A 7 18.01 -31.48 -0.75
CA LYS A 7 19.06 -31.97 -1.65
C LYS A 7 18.46 -32.21 -3.02
N TRP A 8 19.27 -32.05 -4.05
CA TRP A 8 18.86 -32.23 -5.44
C TRP A 8 19.64 -33.37 -6.06
N HIS A 9 18.95 -34.19 -6.87
CA HIS A 9 19.51 -35.34 -7.55
C HIS A 9 19.18 -35.27 -9.04
N THR A 10 20.06 -35.79 -9.87
CA THR A 10 19.82 -35.88 -11.32
C THR A 10 19.16 -37.22 -11.61
N VAL A 11 18.09 -37.19 -12.40
CA VAL A 11 17.38 -38.38 -12.90
C VAL A 11 17.06 -38.17 -14.37
N SER A 12 16.92 -39.25 -15.14
CA SER A 12 16.41 -39.13 -16.51
C SER A 12 14.89 -39.13 -16.52
N LYS A 13 14.30 -38.20 -17.28
CA LYS A 13 12.86 -38.07 -17.51
C LYS A 13 12.58 -37.82 -18.99
N LYS A 14 11.45 -38.32 -19.45
CA LYS A 14 10.98 -38.08 -20.80
C LYS A 14 10.50 -36.63 -20.93
N VAL A 15 10.82 -35.97 -22.03
CA VAL A 15 10.46 -34.55 -22.26
C VAL A 15 8.94 -34.33 -22.18
N ASN A 16 8.14 -35.24 -22.74
CA ASN A 16 6.67 -35.16 -22.72
C ASN A 16 6.05 -35.46 -21.34
N ASP A 17 6.80 -36.01 -20.39
CA ASP A 17 6.31 -36.24 -19.02
C ASP A 17 6.45 -35.00 -18.12
N LEU A 18 7.13 -33.95 -18.61
CA LEU A 18 7.36 -32.73 -17.86
C LEU A 18 6.18 -31.77 -17.99
N VAL A 19 5.67 -31.31 -16.86
CA VAL A 19 4.44 -30.51 -16.78
C VAL A 19 4.81 -29.02 -16.68
N PRO A 20 4.40 -28.17 -17.64
CA PRO A 20 4.59 -26.72 -17.52
C PRO A 20 3.89 -26.15 -16.29
N GLN A 21 4.49 -25.14 -15.65
CA GLN A 21 3.78 -24.37 -14.61
C GLN A 21 2.91 -23.29 -15.26
N ASP A 22 1.61 -23.31 -14.98
CA ASP A 22 0.67 -22.29 -15.48
C ASP A 22 1.02 -20.88 -15.00
N ILE A 23 1.58 -20.79 -13.79
CA ILE A 23 1.98 -19.55 -13.13
C ILE A 23 3.34 -19.02 -13.59
N ASN A 24 4.08 -19.73 -14.44
CA ASN A 24 5.40 -19.28 -14.91
C ASN A 24 5.26 -17.93 -15.64
N PRO A 25 5.88 -16.84 -15.12
CA PRO A 25 5.73 -15.53 -15.71
C PRO A 25 6.76 -15.26 -16.82
N ARG A 26 7.64 -16.19 -17.19
CA ARG A 26 8.64 -15.93 -18.24
C ARG A 26 8.04 -16.08 -19.65
N VAL A 27 8.20 -15.06 -20.49
CA VAL A 27 7.81 -15.09 -21.91
C VAL A 27 9.03 -15.29 -22.82
N ILE A 28 8.77 -15.67 -24.07
CA ILE A 28 9.78 -15.82 -25.11
C ILE A 28 9.18 -15.37 -26.44
N SER A 29 9.87 -14.48 -27.14
CA SER A 29 9.50 -14.05 -28.50
C SER A 29 9.77 -15.16 -29.53
N ASP A 30 9.12 -15.06 -30.69
CA ASP A 30 9.31 -16.02 -31.79
C ASP A 30 10.77 -16.08 -32.26
N LYS A 31 11.46 -14.92 -32.28
CA LYS A 31 12.89 -14.84 -32.62
C LYS A 31 13.74 -15.58 -31.58
N GLN A 32 13.55 -15.30 -30.29
CA GLN A 32 14.29 -15.98 -29.22
C GLN A 32 14.01 -17.50 -29.23
N MET A 33 12.77 -17.92 -29.49
CA MET A 33 12.41 -19.34 -29.62
C MET A 33 13.11 -19.99 -30.83
N SER A 34 13.18 -19.31 -31.96
CA SER A 34 13.91 -19.77 -33.15
C SER A 34 15.39 -19.95 -32.87
N ASP A 35 16.02 -18.97 -32.22
CA ASP A 35 17.45 -19.03 -31.86
C ASP A 35 17.73 -20.10 -30.81
N LEU A 36 16.84 -20.31 -29.84
CA LEU A 36 16.93 -21.40 -28.88
C LEU A 36 16.85 -22.77 -29.56
N LYS A 37 15.94 -22.95 -30.53
CA LYS A 37 15.87 -24.17 -31.34
C LYS A 37 17.16 -24.43 -32.12
N LYS A 38 17.76 -23.38 -32.72
CA LYS A 38 19.07 -23.50 -33.40
C LYS A 38 20.17 -23.92 -32.43
N SER A 39 20.20 -23.33 -31.24
CA SER A 39 21.16 -23.70 -30.18
C SER A 39 21.00 -25.17 -29.77
N LEU A 40 19.76 -25.64 -29.54
CA LEU A 40 19.49 -27.02 -29.18
C LEU A 40 19.84 -28.01 -30.28
N LYS A 41 19.71 -27.64 -31.56
CA LYS A 41 20.19 -28.47 -32.68
C LYS A 41 21.72 -28.55 -32.73
N ARG A 42 22.42 -27.45 -32.42
CA ARG A 42 23.88 -27.35 -32.54
C ARG A 42 24.63 -27.96 -31.35
N TYR A 43 24.15 -27.69 -30.14
CA TYR A 43 24.86 -28.02 -28.90
C TYR A 43 24.13 -29.05 -28.03
N ASN A 44 22.95 -29.48 -28.47
CA ASN A 44 22.04 -30.28 -27.67
C ASN A 44 21.60 -29.56 -26.36
N LEU A 45 20.95 -30.27 -25.44
CA LEU A 45 20.58 -29.75 -24.13
C LEU A 45 21.79 -29.75 -23.19
N VAL A 46 22.40 -28.57 -23.00
CA VAL A 46 23.57 -28.39 -22.12
C VAL A 46 23.17 -28.13 -20.67
N GLU A 47 22.15 -27.30 -20.46
CA GLU A 47 21.67 -26.93 -19.12
C GLU A 47 20.59 -27.89 -18.65
N ILE A 48 20.80 -28.50 -17.48
CA ILE A 48 19.89 -29.49 -16.88
C ILE A 48 18.65 -28.78 -16.28
N PRO A 49 17.43 -29.03 -16.78
CA PRO A 49 16.20 -28.49 -16.21
C PRO A 49 15.99 -28.95 -14.76
N ALA A 50 15.28 -28.16 -13.96
CA ALA A 50 14.89 -28.53 -12.61
C ALA A 50 13.37 -28.68 -12.53
N VAL A 51 12.89 -29.73 -11.85
CA VAL A 51 11.46 -30.07 -11.76
C VAL A 51 11.10 -30.53 -10.35
N GLU A 52 9.83 -30.40 -9.98
CA GLU A 52 9.26 -31.00 -8.77
C GLU A 52 9.17 -32.53 -8.89
N LEU A 53 8.91 -33.21 -7.75
CA LEU A 53 8.71 -34.66 -7.73
C LEU A 53 7.56 -35.14 -8.64
N ASN A 54 6.56 -34.30 -8.87
CA ASN A 54 5.42 -34.56 -9.75
C ASN A 54 5.69 -34.23 -11.22
N GLY A 55 6.91 -33.82 -11.59
CA GLY A 55 7.29 -33.45 -12.95
C GLY A 55 6.99 -31.99 -13.34
N LYS A 56 6.41 -31.18 -12.45
CA LYS A 56 6.20 -29.75 -12.71
C LYS A 56 7.53 -29.02 -12.87
N ILE A 57 7.68 -28.29 -13.97
CA ILE A 57 8.93 -27.62 -14.32
C ILE A 57 9.15 -26.43 -13.39
N LEU A 58 10.35 -26.30 -12.82
CA LEU A 58 10.76 -25.14 -12.02
C LEU A 58 11.74 -24.26 -12.81
N ALA A 59 12.62 -24.89 -13.59
CA ALA A 59 13.58 -24.20 -14.46
C ALA A 59 13.71 -24.92 -15.80
N GLY A 60 13.91 -24.16 -16.88
CA GLY A 60 14.11 -24.71 -18.22
C GLY A 60 12.84 -24.80 -19.10
N HIS A 61 11.72 -24.20 -18.69
CA HIS A 61 10.43 -24.20 -19.43
C HIS A 61 10.58 -23.97 -20.94
N GLN A 62 11.32 -22.93 -21.33
CA GLN A 62 11.51 -22.57 -22.74
C GLN A 62 12.27 -23.65 -23.52
N ARG A 63 13.26 -24.30 -22.88
CA ARG A 63 14.03 -25.41 -23.49
C ARG A 63 13.18 -26.65 -23.66
N ILE A 64 12.39 -27.01 -22.66
CA ILE A 64 11.45 -28.14 -22.74
C ILE A 64 10.46 -27.90 -23.89
N ARG A 65 9.85 -26.71 -23.94
CA ARG A 65 8.96 -26.34 -25.04
C ARG A 65 9.65 -26.37 -26.40
N ALA A 66 10.89 -25.90 -26.49
CA ALA A 66 11.66 -25.95 -27.73
C ALA A 66 11.98 -27.38 -28.18
N LEU A 67 12.32 -28.29 -27.25
CA LEU A 67 12.52 -29.72 -27.53
C LEU A 67 11.24 -30.38 -28.06
N GLN A 68 10.09 -30.12 -27.41
CA GLN A 68 8.78 -30.59 -27.88
C GLN A 68 8.49 -30.10 -29.30
N LEU A 69 8.69 -28.80 -29.57
CA LEU A 69 8.51 -28.21 -30.90
C LEU A 69 9.51 -28.70 -31.96
N LEU A 70 10.60 -29.34 -31.56
CA LEU A 70 11.56 -29.99 -32.44
C LEU A 70 11.23 -31.47 -32.69
N GLY A 71 10.10 -31.97 -32.17
CA GLY A 71 9.72 -33.37 -32.27
C GLY A 71 10.48 -34.29 -31.31
N ARG A 72 11.19 -33.73 -30.32
CA ARG A 72 12.03 -34.47 -29.36
C ARG A 72 11.30 -34.77 -28.04
N GLY A 73 9.97 -34.85 -28.09
CA GLY A 73 9.15 -35.07 -26.90
C GLY A 73 9.35 -36.45 -26.24
N GLU A 74 9.76 -37.44 -27.03
CA GLU A 74 9.96 -38.82 -26.56
C GLU A 74 11.35 -39.07 -25.98
N GLU A 75 12.24 -38.09 -26.05
CA GLU A 75 13.62 -38.21 -25.58
C GLU A 75 13.72 -38.22 -24.05
N LEU A 76 14.61 -39.07 -23.52
CA LEU A 76 15.01 -39.03 -22.12
C LEU A 76 16.11 -37.98 -21.93
N ILE A 77 15.85 -37.01 -21.08
CA ILE A 77 16.80 -35.96 -20.70
C ILE A 77 17.10 -36.01 -19.21
N ASP A 78 18.28 -35.53 -18.84
CA ASP A 78 18.61 -35.33 -17.43
C ASP A 78 17.81 -34.15 -16.87
N VAL A 79 17.23 -34.35 -15.69
CA VAL A 79 16.55 -33.31 -14.90
C VAL A 79 16.96 -33.38 -13.43
N ARG A 80 16.97 -32.23 -12.76
CA ARG A 80 17.19 -32.13 -11.31
C ARG A 80 15.84 -32.26 -10.59
N ILE A 81 15.76 -33.18 -9.62
CA ILE A 81 14.60 -33.35 -8.72
C ILE A 81 15.00 -33.18 -7.25
N PRO A 82 14.13 -32.63 -6.40
CA PRO A 82 14.41 -32.51 -4.97
C PRO A 82 14.22 -33.86 -4.26
N ASN A 83 14.93 -34.08 -3.16
CA ASN A 83 14.81 -35.28 -2.32
C ASN A 83 13.50 -35.35 -1.49
N ARG A 84 12.68 -34.31 -1.55
CA ARG A 84 11.39 -34.20 -0.86
C ARG A 84 10.47 -33.23 -1.61
N PRO A 85 9.14 -33.25 -1.36
CA PRO A 85 8.27 -32.19 -1.83
C PRO A 85 8.75 -30.82 -1.36
N LEU A 86 8.71 -29.83 -2.26
CA LEU A 86 8.92 -28.44 -1.91
C LEU A 86 7.67 -27.90 -1.22
N THR A 87 7.86 -26.99 -0.26
CA THR A 87 6.77 -26.14 0.18
C THR A 87 6.38 -25.18 -0.95
N LYS A 88 5.14 -24.65 -0.93
CA LYS A 88 4.69 -23.68 -1.95
C LYS A 88 5.67 -22.50 -2.07
N LYS A 89 6.13 -21.95 -0.94
CA LYS A 89 7.11 -20.86 -0.91
C LYS A 89 8.43 -21.26 -1.59
N GLU A 90 8.99 -22.44 -1.30
CA GLU A 90 10.22 -22.91 -1.93
C GLU A 90 10.08 -23.08 -3.45
N SER A 91 8.93 -23.62 -3.89
CA SER A 91 8.62 -23.80 -5.32
C SER A 91 8.51 -22.45 -6.04
N ASP A 92 7.71 -21.53 -5.50
CA ASP A 92 7.50 -20.19 -6.04
C ASP A 92 8.83 -19.39 -6.06
N SER A 93 9.63 -19.43 -5.00
CA SER A 93 10.95 -18.77 -4.94
C SER A 93 11.87 -19.25 -6.05
N TYR A 94 12.01 -20.57 -6.22
CA TYR A 94 12.95 -21.11 -7.19
C TYR A 94 12.48 -20.87 -8.63
N LEU A 95 11.17 -20.99 -8.87
CA LEU A 95 10.56 -20.70 -10.16
C LEU A 95 10.87 -19.27 -10.63
N ILE A 96 10.85 -18.28 -9.74
CA ILE A 96 11.18 -16.91 -10.12
C ILE A 96 12.69 -16.69 -10.18
N ALA A 97 13.44 -17.11 -9.14
CA ALA A 97 14.88 -16.87 -9.04
C ALA A 97 15.67 -17.46 -10.22
N SER A 98 15.30 -18.66 -10.68
CA SER A 98 15.94 -19.29 -11.84
C SER A 98 15.71 -18.50 -13.15
N ASN A 99 14.76 -17.57 -13.15
CA ASN A 99 14.38 -16.78 -14.32
C ASN A 99 14.71 -15.28 -14.17
N ALA A 100 15.09 -14.82 -12.97
CA ALA A 100 15.36 -13.41 -12.62
C ALA A 100 16.45 -12.75 -13.49
N LEU A 101 17.42 -13.51 -13.97
CA LEU A 101 18.54 -12.99 -14.77
C LEU A 101 18.18 -12.94 -16.28
N GLY A 102 17.74 -11.77 -16.74
CA GLY A 102 17.75 -11.39 -18.16
C GLY A 102 16.61 -11.92 -19.04
N GLY A 103 15.42 -12.16 -18.48
CA GLY A 103 14.23 -12.57 -19.24
C GLY A 103 13.18 -11.47 -19.41
N ASP A 104 12.39 -11.56 -20.48
CA ASP A 104 11.14 -10.82 -20.63
C ASP A 104 10.03 -11.49 -19.79
N TRP A 105 9.15 -10.71 -19.15
CA TRP A 105 8.14 -11.19 -18.20
C TRP A 105 6.71 -10.91 -18.64
N ASP A 106 5.82 -11.89 -18.45
CA ASP A 106 4.37 -11.73 -18.32
C ASP A 106 4.07 -11.15 -16.94
N PHE A 107 3.90 -9.83 -16.97
CA PHE A 107 3.62 -9.02 -15.80
C PHE A 107 2.31 -9.36 -15.10
N THR A 108 1.31 -9.92 -15.79
CA THR A 108 0.04 -10.33 -15.18
C THR A 108 0.25 -11.54 -14.27
N LYS A 109 1.07 -12.50 -14.72
CA LYS A 109 1.42 -13.68 -13.91
C LYS A 109 2.39 -13.34 -12.78
N LEU A 110 3.35 -12.45 -13.03
CA LEU A 110 4.33 -12.02 -12.03
C LEU A 110 3.65 -11.36 -10.81
N LYS A 111 2.56 -10.61 -11.03
CA LYS A 111 1.74 -9.99 -9.96
C LYS A 111 1.10 -11.00 -8.99
N SER A 112 0.95 -12.27 -9.37
CA SER A 112 0.34 -13.30 -8.50
C SER A 112 1.27 -13.77 -7.39
N PHE A 113 2.55 -13.43 -7.46
CA PHE A 113 3.56 -13.77 -6.47
C PHE A 113 3.64 -12.72 -5.36
N ASP A 114 4.15 -13.16 -4.20
CA ASP A 114 4.31 -12.30 -3.02
C ASP A 114 5.40 -11.23 -3.25
N LEU A 115 5.18 -10.00 -2.76
CA LEU A 115 6.13 -8.90 -2.95
C LEU A 115 7.47 -9.17 -2.24
N ASP A 116 7.44 -9.65 -1.00
CA ASP A 116 8.66 -9.93 -0.25
C ASP A 116 9.45 -11.06 -0.96
N LEU A 117 8.75 -12.04 -1.55
CA LEU A 117 9.36 -13.04 -2.42
C LEU A 117 10.06 -12.44 -3.64
N LEU A 118 9.40 -11.50 -4.35
CA LEU A 118 9.95 -10.88 -5.55
C LEU A 118 11.20 -10.04 -5.25
N LEU A 119 11.22 -9.36 -4.10
CA LEU A 119 12.40 -8.66 -3.61
C LEU A 119 13.54 -9.64 -3.25
N ASP A 120 13.23 -10.76 -2.59
CA ASP A 120 14.22 -11.78 -2.20
C ASP A 120 14.93 -12.42 -3.40
N VAL A 121 14.23 -12.57 -4.53
CA VAL A 121 14.76 -13.22 -5.75
C VAL A 121 15.48 -12.25 -6.71
N GLY A 122 15.61 -10.97 -6.32
CA GLY A 122 16.49 -10.01 -7.00
C GLY A 122 15.80 -8.99 -7.89
N PHE A 123 14.47 -8.85 -7.85
CA PHE A 123 13.82 -7.67 -8.45
C PHE A 123 14.14 -6.44 -7.62
N ASP A 124 14.56 -5.36 -8.28
CA ASP A 124 14.74 -4.10 -7.58
C ASP A 124 13.39 -3.40 -7.30
N GLN A 125 13.35 -2.54 -6.29
CA GLN A 125 12.12 -1.84 -5.91
C GLN A 125 11.62 -0.85 -6.98
N VAL A 126 12.47 -0.44 -7.91
CA VAL A 126 12.13 0.55 -8.94
C VAL A 126 11.39 -0.13 -10.08
N ASP A 127 11.88 -1.26 -10.59
CA ASP A 127 11.21 -2.12 -11.57
C ASP A 127 9.81 -2.52 -11.08
N LEU A 128 9.74 -2.90 -9.82
CA LEU A 128 8.51 -3.25 -9.13
C LEU A 128 7.56 -2.04 -9.00
N SER A 129 8.08 -0.83 -8.71
CA SER A 129 7.25 0.38 -8.66
C SER A 129 6.61 0.68 -10.01
N HIS A 130 7.36 0.57 -11.12
CA HIS A 130 6.80 0.76 -12.47
C HIS A 130 5.71 -0.27 -12.79
N LEU A 131 5.93 -1.53 -12.39
CA LEU A 131 4.99 -2.63 -12.62
C LEU A 131 3.67 -2.45 -11.86
N TRP A 132 3.75 -2.16 -10.57
CA TRP A 132 2.57 -2.10 -9.71
C TRP A 132 1.90 -0.75 -9.74
N ASP A 133 2.64 0.35 -9.79
CA ASP A 133 2.02 1.65 -9.72
C ASP A 133 1.20 1.93 -10.99
N ASN A 134 1.52 1.39 -12.16
CA ASN A 134 0.70 1.63 -13.36
C ASN A 134 -0.66 0.90 -13.37
N GLU A 135 -0.85 -0.09 -12.50
CA GLU A 135 -1.94 -1.07 -12.62
C GLU A 135 -2.72 -1.28 -11.32
N LEU A 136 -2.10 -0.97 -10.17
CA LEU A 136 -2.78 -0.94 -8.89
C LEU A 136 -3.51 0.39 -8.75
N GLU A 137 -4.82 0.28 -8.65
CA GLU A 137 -5.70 1.35 -8.22
C GLU A 137 -6.36 0.94 -6.90
N VAL A 138 -6.56 1.91 -6.01
CA VAL A 138 -7.42 1.69 -4.86
C VAL A 138 -8.84 1.64 -5.38
N LYS A 139 -9.56 0.57 -5.05
CA LYS A 139 -11.00 0.44 -5.32
C LYS A 139 -11.77 0.82 -4.07
N ASP A 140 -12.93 1.43 -4.28
CA ASP A 140 -13.87 1.67 -3.19
C ASP A 140 -14.34 0.31 -2.65
N GLU A 141 -14.33 0.19 -1.33
CA GLU A 141 -14.79 -1.02 -0.66
C GLU A 141 -16.30 -0.96 -0.40
N ASP A 142 -16.97 -2.09 -0.60
CA ASP A 142 -18.33 -2.28 -0.13
C ASP A 142 -18.30 -2.62 1.38
N PHE A 143 -18.01 -1.62 2.22
CA PHE A 143 -17.95 -1.74 3.67
C PHE A 143 -18.76 -0.64 4.35
N ASP A 144 -19.87 -1.02 4.98
CA ASP A 144 -20.68 -0.10 5.79
C ASP A 144 -20.04 0.07 7.18
N VAL A 145 -19.36 1.19 7.37
CA VAL A 145 -18.65 1.52 8.59
C VAL A 145 -19.60 1.71 9.77
N GLU A 146 -20.75 2.37 9.60
CA GLU A 146 -21.68 2.67 10.70
C GLU A 146 -22.34 1.40 11.20
N GLN A 147 -22.82 0.56 10.28
CA GLN A 147 -23.48 -0.68 10.63
C GLN A 147 -22.52 -1.59 11.37
N GLU A 148 -21.26 -1.68 10.94
CA GLU A 148 -20.25 -2.48 11.64
C GLU A 148 -19.82 -1.90 12.98
N LEU A 149 -19.75 -0.58 13.09
CA LEU A 149 -19.44 0.13 14.33
C LEU A 149 -20.57 -0.05 15.36
N LYS A 150 -21.84 0.05 14.94
CA LYS A 150 -23.02 -0.22 15.78
C LYS A 150 -23.03 -1.65 16.34
N LYS A 151 -22.44 -2.62 15.64
CA LYS A 151 -22.28 -4.01 16.09
C LYS A 151 -21.20 -4.16 17.17
N ILE A 152 -20.26 -3.21 17.29
CA ILE A 152 -19.20 -3.24 18.31
C ILE A 152 -19.73 -2.60 19.60
N LYS A 153 -20.32 -3.42 20.48
CA LYS A 153 -20.84 -2.95 21.78
C LYS A 153 -19.77 -2.85 22.87
N LYS A 154 -18.79 -3.75 22.84
CA LYS A 154 -17.64 -3.76 23.74
C LYS A 154 -16.40 -4.07 22.91
N PRO A 155 -15.44 -3.14 22.80
CA PRO A 155 -14.20 -3.39 22.10
C PRO A 155 -13.43 -4.56 22.71
N LYS A 156 -12.87 -5.43 21.87
CA LYS A 156 -11.96 -6.51 22.26
C LYS A 156 -10.53 -6.00 22.42
N THR A 157 -10.14 -5.05 21.57
CA THR A 157 -8.86 -4.35 21.69
C THR A 157 -8.78 -3.57 23.00
N ARG A 158 -7.58 -3.45 23.57
CA ARG A 158 -7.27 -2.66 24.77
C ARG A 158 -6.17 -1.64 24.48
N PRO A 159 -6.14 -0.50 25.19
CA PRO A 159 -5.01 0.42 25.12
C PRO A 159 -3.67 -0.30 25.36
N GLY A 160 -2.72 -0.03 24.48
CA GLY A 160 -1.41 -0.65 24.40
C GLY A 160 -1.35 -1.92 23.54
N ASP A 161 -2.46 -2.50 23.08
CA ASP A 161 -2.41 -3.66 22.19
C ASP A 161 -1.68 -3.35 20.88
N LEU A 162 -0.91 -4.31 20.37
CA LEU A 162 -0.30 -4.26 19.02
C LEU A 162 -0.96 -5.29 18.12
N ILE A 163 -1.60 -4.81 17.07
CA ILE A 163 -2.39 -5.59 16.14
C ILE A 163 -1.59 -5.74 14.84
N TYR A 164 -1.37 -6.97 14.40
CA TYR A 164 -0.72 -7.29 13.13
C TYR A 164 -1.79 -7.63 12.09
N LEU A 165 -1.87 -6.80 11.06
CA LEU A 165 -2.81 -6.90 9.94
C LEU A 165 -1.97 -7.26 8.70
N GLY A 166 -1.58 -8.53 8.58
CA GLY A 166 -0.60 -8.95 7.56
C GLY A 166 0.72 -8.16 7.69
N PRO A 167 1.17 -7.42 6.66
CA PRO A 167 2.38 -6.61 6.74
C PRO A 167 2.18 -5.28 7.49
N HIS A 168 0.94 -4.91 7.80
CA HIS A 168 0.58 -3.69 8.52
C HIS A 168 0.60 -3.90 10.03
N LYS A 169 0.72 -2.80 10.76
CA LYS A 169 0.62 -2.79 12.22
C LYS A 169 -0.29 -1.66 12.66
N LEU A 170 -1.12 -1.94 13.66
CA LEU A 170 -1.95 -0.94 14.32
C LEU A 170 -1.70 -1.04 15.82
N LEU A 171 -1.36 0.08 16.46
CA LEU A 171 -1.21 0.16 17.90
C LEU A 171 -2.36 0.97 18.50
N CYS A 172 -3.03 0.40 19.51
CA CYS A 172 -4.07 1.12 20.25
C CYS A 172 -3.43 2.01 21.32
N GLY A 173 -3.54 3.34 21.23
CA GLY A 173 -2.93 4.26 22.18
C GLY A 173 -2.73 5.67 21.63
N SER A 174 -2.11 6.54 22.43
CA SER A 174 -1.82 7.92 22.02
C SER A 174 -0.62 7.99 21.08
N SER A 175 -0.76 8.70 19.96
CA SER A 175 0.33 9.03 19.05
C SER A 175 1.25 10.14 19.56
N ALA A 176 0.86 10.85 20.61
CA ALA A 176 1.73 11.79 21.32
C ALA A 176 2.66 11.11 22.34
N ASP A 177 2.49 9.80 22.60
CA ASP A 177 3.41 9.05 23.46
C ASP A 177 4.55 8.42 22.62
N PRO A 178 5.81 8.84 22.79
CA PRO A 178 6.94 8.29 22.04
C PRO A 178 7.14 6.79 22.27
N LYS A 179 6.69 6.22 23.40
CA LYS A 179 6.79 4.77 23.67
C LYS A 179 5.94 3.96 22.70
N ASN A 180 4.78 4.49 22.32
CA ASN A 180 3.86 3.84 21.39
C ASN A 180 4.47 3.78 19.99
N VAL A 181 4.97 4.90 19.46
CA VAL A 181 5.64 4.92 18.14
C VAL A 181 6.90 4.05 18.15
N LYS A 182 7.71 4.09 19.21
CA LYS A 182 8.89 3.22 19.35
C LYS A 182 8.51 1.73 19.30
N ARG A 183 7.45 1.32 20.00
CA ARG A 183 6.95 -0.07 20.01
C ARG A 183 6.38 -0.49 18.66
N LEU A 184 5.65 0.39 17.99
CA LEU A 184 5.06 0.16 16.67
C LEU A 184 6.14 -0.14 15.61
N PHE A 185 7.21 0.67 15.59
CA PHE A 185 8.27 0.59 14.59
C PHE A 185 9.37 -0.43 14.92
N GLY A 186 9.78 -0.51 16.18
CA GLY A 186 11.03 -1.17 16.56
C GLY A 186 12.22 -0.57 15.80
N ASN A 187 12.88 -1.39 14.98
CA ASN A 187 14.01 -0.96 14.16
C ASN A 187 13.62 -0.41 12.78
N ASN A 188 12.35 -0.52 12.39
CA ASN A 188 11.88 -0.01 11.09
C ASN A 188 11.69 1.51 11.12
N ARG A 189 11.62 2.15 9.95
CA ARG A 189 11.36 3.60 9.82
C ARG A 189 10.44 3.90 8.64
N ALA A 190 9.58 4.91 8.79
CA ALA A 190 8.64 5.33 7.75
C ALA A 190 9.32 6.17 6.65
N SER A 191 8.97 5.91 5.39
CA SER A 191 9.32 6.76 4.24
C SER A 191 8.34 7.92 4.08
N MET A 192 7.15 7.82 4.68
CA MET A 192 6.11 8.84 4.63
C MET A 192 5.33 8.90 5.95
N ILE A 193 5.12 10.11 6.48
CA ILE A 193 4.14 10.43 7.51
C ILE A 193 2.89 10.95 6.80
N TYR A 194 1.75 10.32 7.05
CA TYR A 194 0.48 10.66 6.42
C TYR A 194 -0.61 10.60 7.47
N SER A 195 -0.94 11.75 8.06
CA SER A 195 -1.67 11.79 9.34
C SER A 195 -2.83 12.78 9.29
N ASP A 196 -3.96 12.34 9.85
CA ASP A 196 -5.24 13.07 9.87
C ASP A 196 -5.69 13.38 11.30
N PRO A 197 -5.08 14.39 11.96
CA PRO A 197 -5.39 14.74 13.34
C PRO A 197 -6.83 15.26 13.50
N PRO A 198 -7.34 15.35 14.74
CA PRO A 198 -8.50 16.18 15.05
C PRO A 198 -8.26 17.64 14.67
N TYR A 199 -9.23 18.30 14.04
CA TYR A 199 -9.05 19.62 13.41
C TYR A 199 -9.29 20.81 14.33
N ASN A 200 -9.67 20.58 15.59
CA ASN A 200 -10.01 21.62 16.57
C ASN A 200 -11.15 22.53 16.09
N ILE A 201 -12.22 21.93 15.57
CA ILE A 201 -13.41 22.62 15.04
C ILE A 201 -14.65 22.40 15.91
N ASN A 202 -14.44 21.95 17.15
CA ASN A 202 -15.49 21.64 18.13
C ASN A 202 -16.45 20.53 17.64
N LEU A 203 -15.91 19.53 16.93
CA LEU A 203 -16.68 18.36 16.51
C LEU A 203 -16.83 17.36 17.66
N ASN A 204 -18.05 16.87 17.86
CA ASN A 204 -18.28 15.75 18.76
C ASN A 204 -18.15 14.44 17.97
N TYR A 205 -17.02 13.74 18.12
CA TYR A 205 -16.75 12.49 17.40
C TYR A 205 -17.70 11.35 17.76
N SER A 206 -18.16 11.27 19.02
CA SER A 206 -19.20 10.31 19.41
C SER A 206 -20.52 10.57 18.70
N LYS A 207 -20.88 11.82 18.39
CA LYS A 207 -22.19 12.16 17.79
C LYS A 207 -22.17 12.53 16.32
N GLY A 208 -20.97 12.67 15.76
CA GLY A 208 -20.68 13.15 14.42
C GLY A 208 -21.32 14.49 14.03
N ILE A 209 -21.30 14.76 12.73
CA ILE A 209 -21.82 16.01 12.15
C ILE A 209 -23.35 16.04 12.33
N GLY A 210 -23.85 17.02 13.09
CA GLY A 210 -25.28 17.22 13.38
C GLY A 210 -25.76 16.65 14.72
N GLY A 211 -24.92 15.95 15.50
CA GLY A 211 -25.17 15.63 16.91
C GLY A 211 -26.23 14.55 17.18
N LYS A 212 -26.73 13.86 16.16
CA LYS A 212 -27.83 12.89 16.25
C LYS A 212 -27.41 11.42 16.24
N LYS A 213 -26.12 11.12 16.08
CA LYS A 213 -25.61 9.75 15.98
C LYS A 213 -24.85 9.32 17.23
N ASP A 214 -24.47 8.05 17.31
CA ASP A 214 -23.62 7.50 18.37
C ASP A 214 -22.61 6.51 17.76
N TYR A 215 -21.41 7.01 17.47
CA TYR A 215 -20.29 6.30 16.86
C TYR A 215 -19.26 5.82 17.90
N GLY A 216 -19.35 6.27 19.16
CA GLY A 216 -18.31 6.07 20.17
C GLY A 216 -17.08 6.97 19.99
N GLY A 217 -16.15 6.93 20.97
CA GLY A 217 -14.93 7.74 21.02
C GLY A 217 -15.05 9.06 21.78
N ASN A 218 -14.01 9.47 22.53
CA ASN A 218 -14.03 10.68 23.36
C ASN A 218 -12.82 11.60 23.10
N VAL A 219 -12.63 11.98 21.84
CA VAL A 219 -11.56 12.90 21.45
C VAL A 219 -11.97 14.34 21.77
N ASN A 220 -11.13 15.06 22.52
CA ASN A 220 -11.27 16.50 22.68
C ASN A 220 -10.96 17.18 21.33
N ASP A 221 -11.92 17.92 20.78
CA ASP A 221 -11.78 18.73 19.57
C ASP A 221 -12.02 20.23 19.82
N LYS A 222 -11.89 20.65 21.08
CA LYS A 222 -12.06 22.02 21.53
C LYS A 222 -10.93 22.37 22.50
N ARG A 223 -9.86 22.91 21.92
CA ARG A 223 -8.66 23.42 22.59
C ARG A 223 -8.50 24.91 22.28
N THR A 224 -7.84 25.63 23.17
CA THR A 224 -7.28 26.94 22.85
C THR A 224 -6.25 26.82 21.72
N TYR A 225 -5.91 27.93 21.07
CA TYR A 225 -4.94 27.94 19.99
C TYR A 225 -3.58 27.37 20.42
N ASP A 226 -3.07 27.76 21.59
CA ASP A 226 -1.77 27.32 22.09
C ASP A 226 -1.78 25.84 22.50
N GLU A 227 -2.85 25.37 23.13
CA GLU A 227 -3.03 23.93 23.43
C GLU A 227 -3.07 23.09 22.16
N TYR A 228 -3.75 23.57 21.10
CA TYR A 228 -3.79 22.87 19.83
C TYR A 228 -2.44 22.91 19.10
N LYS A 229 -1.74 24.05 19.12
CA LYS A 229 -0.38 24.17 18.60
C LYS A 229 0.56 23.17 19.25
N ASN A 230 0.53 23.08 20.58
CA ASN A 230 1.37 22.13 21.34
C ASN A 230 0.98 20.68 21.02
N PHE A 231 -0.32 20.36 20.98
CA PHE A 231 -0.78 19.03 20.58
C PHE A 231 -0.28 18.60 19.20
N VAL A 232 -0.39 19.47 18.19
CA VAL A 232 0.11 19.16 16.84
C VAL A 232 1.63 19.04 16.84
N LYS A 233 2.34 19.95 17.52
CA LYS A 233 3.80 19.90 17.63
C LYS A 233 4.28 18.59 18.26
N ASP A 234 3.69 18.18 19.37
CA ASP A 234 4.09 16.96 20.09
C ASP A 234 3.91 15.72 19.21
N THR A 235 2.77 15.63 18.51
CA THR A 235 2.51 14.49 17.61
C THR A 235 3.41 14.50 16.38
N LEU A 236 3.76 15.67 15.82
CA LEU A 236 4.76 15.78 14.74
C LEU A 236 6.16 15.35 15.21
N VAL A 237 6.61 15.80 16.39
CA VAL A 237 7.90 15.41 16.98
C VAL A 237 7.97 13.90 17.17
N VAL A 238 6.92 13.30 17.73
CA VAL A 238 6.86 11.85 17.93
C VAL A 238 6.82 11.11 16.60
N ALA A 239 6.04 11.58 15.61
CA ALA A 239 5.99 10.96 14.28
C ALA A 239 7.34 11.00 13.56
N LEU A 240 8.06 12.14 13.63
CA LEU A 240 9.40 12.30 13.05
C LEU A 240 10.41 11.33 13.68
N SER A 241 10.26 10.98 14.97
CA SER A 241 11.14 9.98 15.62
C SER A 241 11.04 8.57 15.01
N GLY A 242 9.91 8.26 14.36
CA GLY A 242 9.66 7.00 13.64
C GLY A 242 9.99 7.06 12.14
N ALA A 243 10.41 8.22 11.62
CA ALA A 243 10.65 8.44 10.19
C ALA A 243 12.11 8.21 9.78
N LYS A 244 12.34 7.98 8.49
CA LYS A 244 13.67 8.05 7.86
C LYS A 244 14.13 9.52 7.80
N PRO A 245 15.44 9.79 7.68
CA PRO A 245 15.93 11.16 7.46
C PRO A 245 15.32 11.80 6.21
N ASP A 246 15.22 11.01 5.14
CA ASP A 246 14.50 11.35 3.92
C ASP A 246 13.04 10.89 4.03
N CYS A 247 12.12 11.81 4.28
CA CYS A 247 10.71 11.49 4.52
C CYS A 247 9.76 12.50 3.87
N HIS A 248 8.62 12.01 3.37
CA HIS A 248 7.47 12.85 3.01
C HIS A 248 6.55 13.04 4.21
N ILE A 249 6.01 14.24 4.40
CA ILE A 249 5.11 14.55 5.51
C ILE A 249 3.86 15.23 4.95
N PHE A 250 2.72 14.57 5.13
CA PHE A 250 1.39 15.10 4.85
C PHE A 250 0.60 15.16 6.15
N TYR A 251 0.07 16.33 6.46
CA TYR A 251 -0.68 16.55 7.68
C TYR A 251 -1.97 17.30 7.37
N TRP A 252 -3.09 16.60 7.54
CA TRP A 252 -4.41 17.17 7.28
C TRP A 252 -4.82 18.15 8.38
N CYS A 253 -5.61 19.17 8.02
CA CYS A 253 -6.09 20.14 8.98
C CYS A 253 -7.36 20.84 8.46
N ASP A 254 -7.97 21.68 9.30
CA ASP A 254 -8.88 22.70 8.80
C ASP A 254 -8.10 23.86 8.16
N GLN A 255 -8.71 24.52 7.15
CA GLN A 255 -8.10 25.64 6.43
C GLN A 255 -7.58 26.79 7.33
N THR A 256 -8.20 26.97 8.50
CA THR A 256 -7.77 28.00 9.46
C THR A 256 -6.42 27.69 10.13
N TYR A 257 -5.95 26.44 10.08
CA TYR A 257 -4.71 26.00 10.72
C TYR A 257 -3.56 25.75 9.74
N ILE A 258 -3.73 25.97 8.43
CA ILE A 258 -2.66 25.79 7.43
C ILE A 258 -1.37 26.51 7.86
N GLY A 259 -1.49 27.79 8.24
CA GLY A 259 -0.34 28.60 8.67
C GLY A 259 0.34 28.04 9.91
N LEU A 260 -0.43 27.57 10.90
CA LEU A 260 0.10 26.94 12.11
C LEU A 260 0.93 25.70 11.77
N ILE A 261 0.43 24.82 10.90
CA ILE A 261 1.17 23.62 10.49
C ILE A 261 2.46 24.00 9.75
N GLN A 262 2.38 24.97 8.83
CA GLN A 262 3.56 25.43 8.08
C GLN A 262 4.63 26.07 8.98
N ASP A 263 4.22 26.81 10.02
CA ASP A 263 5.13 27.37 11.02
C ASP A 263 5.82 26.26 11.83
N LEU A 264 5.06 25.27 12.29
CA LEU A 264 5.60 24.09 12.98
C LEU A 264 6.56 23.29 12.08
N TYR A 265 6.26 23.18 10.78
CA TYR A 265 7.17 22.56 9.83
C TYR A 265 8.52 23.28 9.78
N ARG A 266 8.52 24.62 9.68
CA ARG A 266 9.77 25.40 9.70
C ARG A 266 10.53 25.22 11.01
N GLU A 267 9.81 25.23 12.14
CA GLU A 267 10.39 25.04 13.47
C GLU A 267 11.05 23.66 13.63
N LEU A 268 10.43 22.62 13.06
CA LEU A 268 10.89 21.22 13.16
C LEU A 268 11.83 20.79 12.03
N GLY A 269 12.28 21.72 11.17
CA GLY A 269 13.19 21.42 10.06
C GLY A 269 12.55 20.67 8.89
N ILE A 270 11.22 20.66 8.80
CA ILE A 270 10.47 20.17 7.64
C ILE A 270 10.40 21.29 6.59
N VAL A 271 10.87 20.99 5.38
CA VAL A 271 10.78 21.93 4.26
C VAL A 271 9.36 21.91 3.71
N ASN A 272 8.62 23.00 3.92
CA ASN A 272 7.31 23.22 3.31
C ASN A 272 7.38 23.09 1.78
N LYS A 273 6.41 22.38 1.18
CA LYS A 273 6.32 22.21 -0.28
C LYS A 273 5.03 22.77 -0.84
N ARG A 274 3.88 22.19 -0.48
CA ARG A 274 2.56 22.53 -1.04
C ARG A 274 1.47 22.37 0.00
N VAL A 275 0.28 22.85 -0.32
CA VAL A 275 -0.96 22.48 0.37
C VAL A 275 -1.83 21.76 -0.65
N CYS A 276 -2.07 20.48 -0.43
CA CYS A 276 -2.98 19.68 -1.26
C CYS A 276 -4.40 19.91 -0.76
N LEU A 277 -5.35 20.27 -1.61
CA LEU A 277 -6.75 20.48 -1.21
C LEU A 277 -7.56 19.29 -1.70
N TRP A 278 -8.37 18.68 -0.86
CA TRP A 278 -9.42 17.74 -1.28
C TRP A 278 -10.72 18.49 -1.48
N LEU A 279 -11.14 18.75 -2.72
CA LEU A 279 -12.48 19.27 -2.99
C LEU A 279 -13.51 18.14 -2.93
N LYS A 280 -14.57 18.40 -2.18
CA LYS A 280 -15.67 17.46 -2.06
C LYS A 280 -16.66 17.76 -3.17
N ASN A 281 -17.10 16.73 -3.88
CA ASN A 281 -18.19 16.82 -4.86
C ASN A 281 -19.56 17.24 -4.26
N SER A 282 -19.64 17.39 -2.94
CA SER A 282 -20.81 17.89 -2.21
C SER A 282 -20.42 18.42 -0.82
N GLN A 283 -20.94 19.59 -0.46
CA GLN A 283 -20.79 20.23 0.84
C GLN A 283 -22.15 20.39 1.52
N ASN A 284 -22.15 20.34 2.86
CA ASN A 284 -23.35 20.72 3.62
C ASN A 284 -23.35 22.24 3.74
N PRO A 285 -24.37 22.96 3.22
CA PRO A 285 -24.46 24.39 3.42
C PRO A 285 -24.55 24.72 4.90
N THR A 286 -23.74 25.65 5.37
CA THR A 286 -23.84 26.20 6.72
C THR A 286 -24.72 27.45 6.66
N PRO A 287 -25.89 27.49 7.32
CA PRO A 287 -26.71 28.69 7.33
C PRO A 287 -25.95 29.87 7.93
N LYS A 288 -26.18 31.07 7.38
CA LYS A 288 -25.65 32.35 7.91
C LYS A 288 -24.12 32.49 7.88
N VAL A 289 -23.42 31.83 6.94
CA VAL A 289 -22.00 32.08 6.66
C VAL A 289 -21.82 32.71 5.26
N ALA A 290 -20.75 33.49 5.08
CA ALA A 290 -20.44 34.12 3.79
C ALA A 290 -19.97 33.11 2.73
N PHE A 291 -19.20 32.10 3.14
CA PHE A 291 -18.63 31.09 2.26
C PHE A 291 -18.71 29.71 2.90
N ASN A 292 -19.21 28.72 2.16
CA ASN A 292 -19.23 27.33 2.60
C ASN A 292 -17.83 26.71 2.48
N LYS A 293 -17.50 25.78 3.39
CA LYS A 293 -16.28 24.98 3.28
C LYS A 293 -16.46 23.90 2.20
N CYS A 294 -15.71 24.01 1.11
CA CYS A 294 -15.80 23.08 -0.03
C CYS A 294 -14.60 22.12 -0.13
N TYR A 295 -13.51 22.36 0.62
CA TYR A 295 -12.33 21.52 0.64
C TYR A 295 -11.84 21.15 2.04
N GLU A 296 -10.97 20.13 2.10
CA GLU A 296 -10.09 19.85 3.24
C GLU A 296 -8.62 19.94 2.80
N PRO A 297 -7.78 20.76 3.46
CA PRO A 297 -6.35 20.83 3.14
C PRO A 297 -5.50 19.74 3.83
N SER A 298 -4.45 19.33 3.14
CA SER A 298 -3.32 18.56 3.66
C SER A 298 -2.03 19.34 3.38
N VAL A 299 -1.36 19.78 4.43
CA VAL A 299 -0.09 20.50 4.32
C VAL A 299 1.01 19.48 4.03
N TYR A 300 1.74 19.69 2.94
CA TYR A 300 2.78 18.79 2.45
C TYR A 300 4.17 19.42 2.59
N GLY A 301 5.08 18.66 3.19
CA GLY A 301 6.49 18.98 3.35
C GLY A 301 7.38 17.76 3.26
N VAL A 302 8.69 17.98 3.32
CA VAL A 302 9.70 16.90 3.30
C VAL A 302 10.84 17.18 4.27
N THR A 303 11.44 16.11 4.79
CA THR A 303 12.79 16.14 5.36
C THR A 303 13.75 15.49 4.38
N GLY A 304 14.97 16.01 4.26
CA GLY A 304 15.98 15.47 3.36
C GLY A 304 15.58 15.47 1.87
N LYS A 305 15.89 14.39 1.15
CA LYS A 305 15.62 14.19 -0.28
C LYS A 305 14.86 12.87 -0.49
N PRO A 306 13.58 12.79 -0.10
CA PRO A 306 12.82 11.56 -0.17
C PRO A 306 12.50 11.15 -1.61
N TYR A 307 12.16 9.88 -1.77
CA TYR A 307 11.91 9.25 -3.05
C TYR A 307 10.69 9.85 -3.76
N ILE A 308 10.84 10.16 -5.04
CA ILE A 308 9.72 10.52 -5.92
C ILE A 308 9.65 9.47 -7.02
N ALA A 309 8.45 8.97 -7.31
CA ALA A 309 8.24 7.98 -8.37
C ALA A 309 8.78 8.47 -9.74
N PRO A 310 9.68 7.73 -10.42
CA PRO A 310 10.30 8.19 -11.66
C PRO A 310 9.30 8.40 -12.81
N SER A 311 8.23 7.61 -12.86
CA SER A 311 7.12 7.77 -13.82
C SER A 311 6.32 9.07 -13.62
N ILE A 312 6.60 9.80 -12.54
CA ILE A 312 5.89 10.99 -12.07
C ILE A 312 6.86 12.21 -12.08
N GLN A 313 7.83 12.21 -12.99
CA GLN A 313 8.65 13.39 -13.27
C GLN A 313 7.99 14.15 -14.44
N ASN A 314 7.64 15.42 -14.23
CA ASN A 314 6.95 16.29 -15.19
C ASN A 314 5.44 16.05 -15.34
N LEU A 315 4.74 15.76 -14.23
CA LEU A 315 3.29 15.89 -14.24
C LEU A 315 2.90 17.36 -14.20
N ASN A 316 2.26 17.84 -15.26
CA ASN A 316 1.32 18.95 -15.10
C ASN A 316 0.16 18.36 -14.28
N GLU A 317 -0.15 18.92 -13.11
CA GLU A 317 -1.31 18.48 -12.29
C GLU A 317 -2.62 18.52 -13.09
N VAL A 318 -2.64 19.34 -14.15
CA VAL A 318 -3.63 19.36 -15.23
C VAL A 318 -3.44 18.14 -16.15
N LEU A 319 -4.19 17.09 -15.91
CA LEU A 319 -4.31 15.95 -16.82
C LEU A 319 -5.28 16.28 -17.96
N ASN A 320 -4.79 16.96 -18.99
CA ASN A 320 -5.24 16.65 -20.35
C ASN A 320 -4.35 17.29 -21.42
N LYS A 321 -4.07 16.54 -22.50
CA LYS A 321 -3.46 17.10 -23.71
C LYS A 321 -4.42 18.03 -24.50
N GLU A 322 -5.61 18.28 -23.97
CA GLU A 322 -6.71 19.02 -24.63
C GLU A 322 -7.38 20.10 -23.76
N MET A 323 -6.73 20.61 -22.71
CA MET A 323 -7.28 21.77 -21.97
C MET A 323 -7.07 23.06 -22.77
N THR A 324 -8.06 23.95 -22.74
CA THR A 324 -8.02 25.22 -23.49
C THR A 324 -7.35 26.35 -22.67
N THR A 325 -7.16 27.54 -23.25
CA THR A 325 -6.59 28.72 -22.54
C THR A 325 -7.65 29.81 -22.32
N GLY A 326 -7.43 30.72 -21.37
CA GLY A 326 -8.31 31.88 -21.14
C GLY A 326 -9.52 31.57 -20.25
N ASN A 327 -10.67 32.21 -20.49
CA ASN A 327 -11.85 32.08 -19.60
C ASN A 327 -12.43 30.65 -19.55
N ASN A 328 -12.20 29.82 -20.58
CA ASN A 328 -12.60 28.41 -20.56
C ASN A 328 -11.71 27.55 -19.63
N LEU A 329 -10.42 27.90 -19.52
CA LEU A 329 -9.52 27.26 -18.55
C LEU A 329 -10.01 27.46 -17.11
N LEU A 330 -10.64 28.60 -16.80
CA LEU A 330 -11.20 28.86 -15.46
C LEU A 330 -12.43 28.01 -15.14
N GLY A 331 -13.23 27.64 -16.14
CA GLY A 331 -14.33 26.69 -15.99
C GLY A 331 -13.82 25.27 -15.74
N GLU A 332 -12.82 24.84 -16.51
CA GLU A 332 -12.22 23.50 -16.45
C GLU A 332 -11.31 23.32 -15.22
N ALA A 333 -10.61 24.37 -14.79
CA ALA A 333 -9.75 24.37 -13.60
C ALA A 333 -10.52 24.18 -12.28
N THR A 334 -11.83 24.39 -12.29
CA THR A 334 -12.67 24.08 -11.12
C THR A 334 -12.67 22.57 -10.82
N ASP A 335 -12.38 21.74 -11.83
CA ASP A 335 -12.35 20.28 -11.71
C ASP A 335 -10.93 19.67 -11.57
N GLU A 336 -9.88 20.34 -12.09
CA GLU A 336 -8.57 19.68 -12.34
C GLU A 336 -7.33 20.39 -11.72
N LEU A 337 -7.51 21.19 -10.67
CA LEU A 337 -6.42 21.88 -9.93
C LEU A 337 -5.86 21.01 -8.76
N ASP A 338 -5.06 21.61 -7.85
CA ASP A 338 -4.55 21.08 -6.56
C ASP A 338 -5.69 20.81 -5.54
N ILE A 339 -6.75 20.24 -6.09
CA ILE A 339 -8.14 20.17 -5.75
C ILE A 339 -8.44 18.70 -6.09
N TRP A 340 -8.47 17.83 -5.09
CA TRP A 340 -8.68 16.41 -5.32
C TRP A 340 -10.18 16.28 -5.47
N LEU A 341 -10.69 15.97 -6.66
CA LEU A 341 -12.11 15.67 -6.83
C LEU A 341 -12.37 14.19 -6.56
N VAL A 342 -12.32 13.82 -5.28
CA VAL A 342 -12.79 12.49 -4.85
C VAL A 342 -14.22 12.62 -4.40
N LYS A 343 -15.12 11.84 -5.02
CA LYS A 343 -16.52 11.74 -4.64
C LYS A 343 -16.60 11.48 -3.14
N ARG A 344 -17.23 12.39 -2.41
CA ARG A 344 -17.68 12.11 -1.05
C ARG A 344 -18.71 10.97 -1.16
N LEU A 345 -18.63 10.01 -0.26
CA LEU A 345 -19.68 9.00 -0.12
C LEU A 345 -21.02 9.73 0.07
N SER A 346 -22.08 9.26 -0.60
CA SER A 346 -23.36 9.95 -0.73
C SER A 346 -24.00 10.32 0.61
N GLY A 347 -24.66 11.49 0.67
CA GLY A 347 -25.30 12.03 1.88
C GLY A 347 -26.38 11.16 2.54
N GLN A 348 -26.98 10.20 1.82
CA GLN A 348 -27.96 9.25 2.37
C GLN A 348 -27.32 8.04 3.07
N SER A 349 -26.01 7.83 2.90
CA SER A 349 -25.19 6.78 3.52
C SER A 349 -24.08 7.39 4.39
N TYR A 350 -24.46 8.39 5.19
CA TYR A 350 -23.52 9.16 6.01
C TYR A 350 -23.09 8.38 7.26
N GLU A 351 -22.22 7.39 7.09
CA GLU A 351 -22.04 6.25 8.01
C GLU A 351 -20.71 6.22 8.82
N HIS A 352 -20.11 7.39 9.11
CA HIS A 352 -19.19 7.70 10.23
C HIS A 352 -18.90 9.22 10.22
N ALA A 353 -18.50 9.84 11.33
CA ALA A 353 -18.36 11.30 11.43
C ALA A 353 -17.34 11.93 10.44
N THR A 354 -16.20 11.27 10.19
CA THR A 354 -15.04 11.86 9.47
C THR A 354 -14.20 10.87 8.65
N SER A 355 -14.74 9.71 8.25
CA SER A 355 -13.94 8.72 7.49
C SER A 355 -13.59 9.22 6.09
N LYS A 356 -12.29 9.25 5.76
CA LYS A 356 -11.80 9.53 4.39
C LYS A 356 -11.93 8.27 3.52
N PRO A 357 -12.33 8.39 2.24
CA PRO A 357 -12.40 7.23 1.35
C PRO A 357 -10.98 6.73 1.02
N PRO A 358 -10.72 5.41 0.99
CA PRO A 358 -9.39 4.88 0.71
C PRO A 358 -8.75 5.44 -0.57
N LYS A 359 -9.56 5.67 -1.63
CA LYS A 359 -9.12 6.25 -2.91
C LYS A 359 -8.40 7.58 -2.74
N LEU A 360 -8.79 8.38 -1.74
CA LEU A 360 -8.18 9.67 -1.45
C LEU A 360 -6.67 9.54 -1.22
N HIS A 361 -6.24 8.46 -0.58
CA HIS A 361 -4.85 8.26 -0.19
C HIS A 361 -3.95 7.83 -1.37
N GLU A 362 -4.53 7.34 -2.46
CA GLU A 362 -3.80 6.70 -3.56
C GLU A 362 -2.75 7.62 -4.20
N LYS A 363 -3.14 8.85 -4.53
CA LYS A 363 -2.29 9.82 -5.25
C LYS A 363 -1.01 10.10 -4.46
N ALA A 364 -1.13 10.37 -3.16
CA ALA A 364 0.02 10.64 -2.30
C ALA A 364 0.92 9.39 -2.15
N ILE A 365 0.31 8.23 -1.86
CA ILE A 365 1.05 6.97 -1.64
C ILE A 365 1.85 6.58 -2.89
N ARG A 366 1.23 6.53 -4.06
CA ARG A 366 1.90 6.12 -5.31
C ARG A 366 3.03 7.06 -5.71
N ARG A 367 2.85 8.38 -5.53
CA ARG A 367 3.85 9.37 -5.95
C ARG A 367 5.06 9.48 -5.01
N CYS A 368 4.86 9.23 -3.72
CA CYS A 368 5.84 9.53 -2.66
C CYS A 368 6.46 8.29 -2.01
N THR A 369 6.06 7.08 -2.43
CA THR A 369 6.55 5.83 -1.83
C THR A 369 6.71 4.72 -2.87
N LYS A 370 7.50 3.69 -2.56
CA LYS A 370 7.65 2.46 -3.35
C LYS A 370 6.83 1.31 -2.78
N PRO A 371 6.48 0.27 -3.57
CA PRO A 371 5.98 -0.98 -3.01
C PRO A 371 6.90 -1.47 -1.88
N GLY A 372 6.30 -1.86 -0.75
CA GLY A 372 7.00 -2.31 0.45
C GLY A 372 7.46 -1.20 1.40
N ASP A 373 7.43 0.07 1.00
CA ASP A 373 7.72 1.20 1.91
C ASP A 373 6.73 1.25 3.07
N ILE A 374 7.20 1.81 4.19
CA ILE A 374 6.40 1.99 5.41
C ILE A 374 5.84 3.41 5.45
N ILE A 375 4.54 3.52 5.68
CA ILE A 375 3.80 4.76 5.92
C ILE A 375 3.38 4.82 7.39
N LEU A 376 3.62 5.95 8.05
CA LEU A 376 3.11 6.23 9.40
C LEU A 376 1.79 6.98 9.31
N ASP A 377 0.73 6.41 9.89
CA ASP A 377 -0.52 7.11 10.16
C ASP A 377 -0.73 7.27 11.68
N SER A 378 -0.56 8.49 12.19
CA SER A 378 -0.64 8.77 13.62
C SER A 378 -2.07 8.87 14.16
N PHE A 379 -3.07 8.83 13.27
CA PHE A 379 -4.49 9.00 13.59
C PHE A 379 -5.33 8.10 12.68
N SER A 380 -5.15 6.79 12.84
CA SER A 380 -5.70 5.78 11.92
C SER A 380 -7.20 5.89 11.72
N GLY A 381 -7.94 6.31 12.75
CA GLY A 381 -9.39 6.36 12.76
C GLY A 381 -9.97 5.02 12.35
N SER A 382 -10.80 5.04 11.31
CA SER A 382 -11.43 3.84 10.76
C SER A 382 -10.46 2.91 10.02
N GLY A 383 -9.21 3.31 9.76
CA GLY A 383 -8.19 2.47 9.10
C GLY A 383 -8.07 2.64 7.59
N SER A 384 -8.60 3.72 7.00
CA SER A 384 -8.60 3.92 5.53
C SER A 384 -7.20 3.93 4.92
N THR A 385 -6.19 4.48 5.60
CA THR A 385 -4.79 4.43 5.13
C THR A 385 -4.26 3.00 5.06
N ILE A 386 -4.60 2.14 6.03
CA ILE A 386 -4.24 0.70 6.03
C ILE A 386 -4.85 0.01 4.81
N ILE A 387 -6.13 0.26 4.54
CA ILE A 387 -6.84 -0.31 3.38
C ILE A 387 -6.19 0.12 2.05
N ALA A 388 -5.86 1.40 1.91
CA ALA A 388 -5.16 1.92 0.73
C ALA A 388 -3.75 1.32 0.59
N GLY A 389 -3.00 1.24 1.70
CA GLY A 389 -1.67 0.65 1.73
C GLY A 389 -1.67 -0.82 1.29
N GLU A 390 -2.64 -1.61 1.78
CA GLU A 390 -2.77 -3.02 1.40
C GLU A 390 -2.99 -3.18 -0.11
N GLN A 391 -3.93 -2.42 -0.67
CA GLN A 391 -4.25 -2.46 -2.10
C GLN A 391 -3.06 -2.00 -2.97
N LEU A 392 -2.26 -1.04 -2.47
CA LEU A 392 -1.08 -0.49 -3.15
C LEU A 392 0.23 -1.20 -2.80
N LYS A 393 0.18 -2.30 -2.03
CA LYS A 393 1.37 -3.06 -1.59
C LYS A 393 2.38 -2.24 -0.78
N ARG A 394 1.92 -1.25 0.00
CA ARG A 394 2.72 -0.51 0.99
C ARG A 394 2.38 -0.99 2.40
N LYS A 395 3.35 -0.90 3.32
CA LYS A 395 3.16 -1.27 4.73
C LYS A 395 2.67 -0.03 5.48
N VAL A 396 1.63 -0.16 6.29
CA VAL A 396 1.08 0.97 7.07
C VAL A 396 1.20 0.64 8.54
N TYR A 397 1.92 1.50 9.25
CA TYR A 397 2.13 1.42 10.69
C TYR A 397 1.33 2.55 11.30
N ALA A 398 0.24 2.21 11.96
CA ALA A 398 -0.74 3.18 12.40
C ALA A 398 -0.92 3.19 13.92
N VAL A 399 -1.37 4.32 14.45
CA VAL A 399 -1.77 4.51 15.85
C VAL A 399 -3.23 4.96 15.89
N GLU A 400 -4.02 4.38 16.78
CA GLU A 400 -5.41 4.76 17.02
C GLU A 400 -5.69 4.81 18.52
N LEU A 401 -6.25 5.92 19.00
CA LEU A 401 -6.47 6.13 20.43
C LEU A 401 -7.59 5.25 20.98
N GLU A 402 -8.68 5.10 20.22
CA GLU A 402 -9.91 4.49 20.70
C GLU A 402 -9.99 3.01 20.30
N PRO A 403 -10.12 2.07 21.27
CA PRO A 403 -10.17 0.65 20.98
C PRO A 403 -11.30 0.23 20.02
N ILE A 404 -12.42 0.95 20.01
CA ILE A 404 -13.56 0.67 19.12
C ILE A 404 -13.18 0.83 17.64
N PHE A 405 -12.35 1.82 17.32
CA PHE A 405 -11.89 2.07 15.94
C PHE A 405 -10.78 1.10 15.53
N CYS A 406 -10.01 0.58 16.49
CA CYS A 406 -9.10 -0.54 16.25
C CYS A 406 -9.85 -1.81 15.82
N ASP A 407 -10.91 -2.18 16.56
CA ASP A 407 -11.76 -3.32 16.23
C ASP A 407 -12.45 -3.15 14.87
N LEU A 408 -12.91 -1.93 14.55
CA LEU A 408 -13.48 -1.59 13.24
C LEU A 408 -12.44 -1.79 12.12
N THR A 409 -11.21 -1.30 12.32
CA THR A 409 -10.10 -1.46 11.37
C THR A 409 -9.79 -2.92 11.13
N ILE A 410 -9.77 -3.75 12.18
CA ILE A 410 -9.62 -5.20 12.08
C ILE A 410 -10.69 -5.79 11.17
N LYS A 411 -11.98 -5.50 11.43
CA LYS A 411 -13.08 -6.02 10.62
C LYS A 411 -12.97 -5.60 9.15
N ARG A 412 -12.63 -4.33 8.88
CA ARG A 412 -12.43 -3.81 7.50
C ARG A 412 -11.35 -4.59 6.79
N TYR A 413 -10.20 -4.76 7.43
CA TYR A 413 -9.08 -5.49 6.86
C TYR A 413 -9.37 -6.99 6.64
N GLU A 414 -10.04 -7.66 7.60
CA GLU A 414 -10.43 -9.06 7.45
C GLU A 414 -11.43 -9.23 6.30
N LYS A 415 -12.39 -8.31 6.13
CA LYS A 415 -13.36 -8.37 5.02
C LYS A 415 -12.66 -8.16 3.66
N LEU A 416 -11.75 -7.19 3.57
CA LEU A 416 -11.01 -6.92 2.34
C LEU A 416 -10.11 -8.09 1.92
N THR A 417 -9.43 -8.72 2.88
CA THR A 417 -8.30 -9.61 2.57
C THR A 417 -8.59 -11.08 2.86
N SER A 418 -9.68 -11.39 3.57
CA SER A 418 -9.98 -12.71 4.14
C SER A 418 -8.88 -13.27 5.06
N ARG A 419 -7.88 -12.47 5.45
CA ARG A 419 -6.80 -12.87 6.36
C ARG A 419 -7.16 -12.53 7.80
N LYS A 420 -6.89 -13.46 8.71
CA LYS A 420 -7.05 -13.24 10.15
C LYS A 420 -5.93 -12.39 10.73
N VAL A 421 -6.29 -11.52 11.67
CA VAL A 421 -5.34 -10.66 12.38
C VAL A 421 -4.72 -11.37 13.58
N VAL A 422 -3.56 -10.91 14.01
CA VAL A 422 -2.91 -11.36 15.26
C VAL A 422 -2.84 -10.19 16.22
N ILE A 423 -3.46 -10.31 17.39
CA ILE A 423 -3.43 -9.30 18.45
C ILE A 423 -2.40 -9.72 19.50
N ARG A 424 -1.44 -8.85 19.80
CA ARG A 424 -0.55 -8.99 20.96
C ARG A 424 -1.02 -8.03 22.03
N HIS A 425 -1.65 -8.61 23.05
CA HIS A 425 -2.04 -7.87 24.24
C HIS A 425 -0.80 -7.39 25.00
N VAL A 426 -0.97 -6.28 25.74
CA VAL A 426 0.04 -5.76 26.68
C VAL A 426 0.36 -6.78 27.76
#